data_AF-A0A6I4ZJY4-F1
#
_entry.id   AF-A0A6I4ZJY4-F1
#
_cell.length_a   1.000
_cell.length_b   1.000
_cell.length_c   1.000
_cell.angle_alpha   90.00
_cell.angle_beta   90.00
_cell.angle_gamma   90.00
#
_symmetry.space_group_name_H-M   'P 1'
#
loop_
_entity.id
_entity.type
_entity.pdbx_description
1 polymer ?
#
loop_
_entity_poly.entity_id
_entity_poly.type
_entity_poly.pdbx_seq_one_letter_code
_entity_poly.pdbx_strand_id
1 'polypeptide(L)'
;MKIDASPETGDHKGRPYDGLSEHIFVAVALLMLLVCVGCGGARPMLVTPSPNDTAATRPSDLTRPVPSPAGTRTSIPYPPATLAPFPAPNETTTEATLPSSNETTTAATVPGSSRISTATPIPTPIPSPSPAPTYEVLELNASVMIGDALFPAELAVNSVERTTGLSERDGLEPGTGMLFIFEDREVSSFWMRKVRFALDFVWISEDCRVVDITANVPFPKPGTDTSDLPSYRPSAAAAYNFEINAGEASEFGIRVGDAVRFSGIPDHVGDTCE
;
A
#
# COMPACT_ATOMS: atom_id res chain seq x y z
N MET A 1 -59.16 -22.56 -42.16
CA MET A 1 -57.95 -21.76 -42.45
C MET A 1 -56.75 -22.48 -41.84
N LYS A 2 -55.73 -22.79 -42.66
CA LYS A 2 -54.34 -23.11 -42.25
C LYS A 2 -53.77 -21.90 -41.45
N ILE A 3 -52.74 -22.00 -40.60
CA ILE A 3 -51.34 -22.37 -40.89
C ILE A 3 -50.60 -22.68 -39.56
N ASP A 4 -49.71 -23.68 -39.61
CA ASP A 4 -48.70 -24.11 -38.64
C ASP A 4 -47.60 -23.07 -38.35
N ALA A 5 -46.88 -23.17 -37.23
CA ALA A 5 -45.45 -23.54 -37.22
C ALA A 5 -44.72 -23.24 -35.90
N SER A 6 -43.75 -24.13 -35.67
CA SER A 6 -42.77 -24.33 -34.58
C SER A 6 -41.78 -23.17 -34.29
N PRO A 7 -40.90 -23.33 -33.27
CA PRO A 7 -40.08 -22.29 -32.65
C PRO A 7 -38.66 -22.19 -33.24
N GLU A 8 -38.01 -21.03 -33.08
CA GLU A 8 -36.59 -20.85 -33.37
C GLU A 8 -35.81 -20.30 -32.16
N THR A 9 -34.72 -21.01 -31.87
CA THR A 9 -33.56 -20.65 -31.04
C THR A 9 -32.72 -19.54 -31.68
N GLY A 10 -32.21 -18.60 -30.89
CA GLY A 10 -31.29 -17.55 -31.34
C GLY A 10 -30.13 -17.33 -30.38
N ASP A 11 -28.95 -17.77 -30.85
CA ASP A 11 -27.59 -17.68 -30.30
C ASP A 11 -27.11 -16.22 -30.18
N HIS A 12 -26.75 -15.75 -28.96
CA HIS A 12 -26.10 -14.45 -28.76
C HIS A 12 -24.58 -14.59 -28.74
N LYS A 13 -23.99 -14.60 -29.94
CA LYS A 13 -22.56 -14.36 -30.15
C LYS A 13 -22.20 -12.89 -29.87
N GLY A 14 -21.09 -12.71 -29.17
CA GLY A 14 -20.49 -11.43 -28.83
C GLY A 14 -20.12 -10.58 -30.04
N ARG A 15 -20.04 -9.27 -29.80
CA ARG A 15 -19.39 -8.32 -30.70
C ARG A 15 -18.23 -7.64 -29.96
N PRO A 16 -17.05 -7.51 -30.58
CA PRO A 16 -15.95 -6.72 -30.05
C PRO A 16 -16.20 -5.23 -30.30
N TYR A 17 -15.89 -4.40 -29.30
CA TYR A 17 -15.79 -2.96 -29.47
C TYR A 17 -14.38 -2.64 -29.95
N ASP A 18 -14.22 -2.52 -31.27
CA ASP A 18 -13.04 -1.96 -31.92
C ASP A 18 -13.16 -0.43 -32.00
N GLY A 19 -12.13 0.24 -31.48
CA GLY A 19 -11.47 1.40 -32.09
C GLY A 19 -12.29 2.63 -32.44
N LEU A 20 -12.42 3.56 -31.48
CA LEU A 20 -12.67 4.98 -31.75
C LEU A 20 -12.08 5.84 -30.61
N SER A 21 -10.83 6.32 -30.72
CA SER A 21 -10.41 7.50 -29.93
C SER A 21 -9.31 8.38 -30.54
N GLU A 22 -8.71 8.07 -31.69
CA GLU A 22 -7.64 8.93 -32.24
C GLU A 22 -8.12 10.16 -33.04
N HIS A 23 -9.43 10.36 -33.23
CA HIS A 23 -9.94 11.53 -33.98
C HIS A 23 -10.61 12.62 -33.12
N ILE A 24 -10.72 12.43 -31.81
CA ILE A 24 -11.29 13.46 -30.90
C ILE A 24 -10.22 14.46 -30.45
N PHE A 25 -8.93 14.08 -30.40
CA PHE A 25 -7.86 14.97 -29.96
C PHE A 25 -7.40 16.00 -31.00
N VAL A 26 -7.60 15.76 -32.30
CA VAL A 26 -7.22 16.72 -33.35
C VAL A 26 -8.27 17.82 -33.55
N ALA A 27 -9.55 17.54 -33.26
CA ALA A 27 -10.63 18.52 -33.42
C ALA A 27 -10.65 19.60 -32.32
N VAL A 28 -10.15 19.31 -31.12
CA VAL A 28 -10.05 20.30 -30.02
C VAL A 28 -8.81 21.19 -30.19
N ALA A 29 -7.72 20.68 -30.77
CA ALA A 29 -6.52 21.47 -31.05
C ALA A 29 -6.69 22.45 -32.23
N LEU A 30 -7.51 22.14 -33.24
CA LEU A 30 -7.75 23.04 -34.38
C LEU A 30 -8.74 24.18 -34.06
N LEU A 31 -9.60 24.02 -33.04
CA LEU A 31 -10.53 25.07 -32.60
C LEU A 31 -9.85 26.12 -31.70
N MET A 32 -8.70 25.81 -31.08
CA MET A 32 -7.92 26.75 -30.27
C MET A 32 -6.94 27.62 -31.08
N LEU A 33 -6.69 27.33 -32.37
CA LEU A 33 -5.81 28.15 -33.21
C LEU A 33 -6.52 29.22 -34.07
N LEU A 34 -7.85 29.29 -34.07
CA LEU A 34 -8.62 30.24 -34.90
C LEU A 34 -9.13 31.50 -34.16
N VAL A 35 -8.72 31.74 -32.90
CA VAL A 35 -9.12 32.94 -32.14
C VAL A 35 -8.03 34.04 -32.12
N CYS A 36 -6.85 33.84 -32.72
CA CYS A 36 -5.76 34.84 -32.65
C CYS A 36 -5.49 35.66 -33.94
N VAL A 37 -6.35 35.59 -34.97
CA VAL A 37 -6.19 36.44 -36.16
C VAL A 37 -7.37 37.42 -36.26
N GLY A 38 -7.27 38.55 -35.55
CA GLY A 38 -8.27 39.60 -35.71
C GLY A 38 -8.33 40.68 -34.64
N CYS A 39 -7.23 41.38 -34.34
CA CYS A 39 -7.30 42.77 -33.90
C CYS A 39 -5.96 43.47 -34.16
N GLY A 40 -5.90 44.21 -35.27
CA GLY A 40 -4.81 45.10 -35.58
C GLY A 40 -4.95 46.43 -34.82
N GLY A 41 -3.82 46.93 -34.33
CA GLY A 41 -3.45 48.34 -34.41
C GLY A 41 -4.17 49.34 -33.50
N ALA A 42 -3.63 49.54 -32.30
CA ALA A 42 -3.65 50.86 -31.65
C ALA A 42 -2.31 51.13 -30.95
N ARG A 43 -1.72 52.28 -31.28
CA ARG A 43 -0.37 52.72 -30.89
C ARG A 43 -0.36 53.14 -29.41
N PRO A 44 0.76 52.99 -28.68
CA PRO A 44 0.88 53.48 -27.32
C PRO A 44 0.95 55.01 -27.32
N MET A 45 -0.03 55.67 -26.71
CA MET A 45 0.03 57.10 -26.43
C MET A 45 0.86 57.29 -25.16
N LEU A 46 2.00 57.96 -25.33
CA LEU A 46 2.92 58.40 -24.30
C LEU A 46 2.17 59.33 -23.33
N VAL A 47 1.97 58.91 -22.07
CA VAL A 47 1.53 59.81 -21.00
C VAL A 47 2.79 60.35 -20.32
N THR A 48 3.06 61.63 -20.54
CA THR A 48 4.11 62.38 -19.84
C THR A 48 3.65 62.73 -18.41
N PRO A 49 4.51 62.64 -17.38
CA PRO A 49 4.19 63.15 -16.06
C PRO A 49 4.26 64.69 -16.03
N SER A 50 3.23 65.33 -15.47
CA SER A 50 3.17 66.77 -15.24
C SER A 50 3.92 67.14 -13.93
N PRO A 51 4.80 68.16 -13.92
CA PRO A 51 5.48 68.62 -12.72
C PRO A 51 4.83 69.89 -12.18
N ASN A 52 4.09 69.77 -11.08
CA ASN A 52 3.93 70.78 -10.03
C ASN A 52 2.79 70.30 -9.10
N ASP A 53 3.13 69.95 -7.87
CA ASP A 53 2.64 70.73 -6.75
C ASP A 53 3.46 70.47 -5.50
N THR A 54 3.95 71.57 -4.96
CA THR A 54 4.91 71.70 -3.87
C THR A 54 4.14 71.76 -2.54
N ALA A 55 4.57 70.90 -1.60
CA ALA A 55 4.58 71.03 -0.14
C ALA A 55 3.56 71.93 0.60
N ALA A 56 2.83 71.32 1.55
CA ALA A 56 2.56 71.86 2.90
C ALA A 56 2.13 70.71 3.85
N THR A 57 2.97 70.24 4.79
CA THR A 57 3.09 70.65 6.21
C THR A 57 1.94 70.21 7.16
N ARG A 58 2.14 69.03 7.81
CA ARG A 58 1.94 68.70 9.25
C ARG A 58 0.51 68.76 9.90
N PRO A 59 0.29 68.31 11.17
CA PRO A 59 -0.43 67.07 11.51
C PRO A 59 -1.63 67.28 12.46
N SER A 60 -2.45 66.25 12.70
CA SER A 60 -3.22 65.97 13.94
C SER A 60 -3.91 64.61 13.74
N ASP A 61 -3.47 63.56 14.43
CA ASP A 61 -4.10 63.10 15.68
C ASP A 61 -5.56 62.72 15.49
N LEU A 62 -5.83 61.41 15.46
CA LEU A 62 -7.07 60.80 15.93
C LEU A 62 -6.84 59.30 16.11
N THR A 63 -6.56 58.96 17.35
CA THR A 63 -6.67 57.64 17.95
C THR A 63 -7.97 56.94 17.55
N ARG A 64 -7.88 55.71 17.02
CA ARG A 64 -8.97 54.73 17.13
C ARG A 64 -8.44 53.33 17.46
N PRO A 65 -9.16 52.56 18.30
CA PRO A 65 -8.61 51.42 19.00
C PRO A 65 -8.63 50.13 18.17
N VAL A 66 -7.59 49.34 18.35
CA VAL A 66 -7.46 47.94 17.90
C VAL A 66 -8.35 47.05 18.77
N PRO A 67 -9.22 46.19 18.21
CA PRO A 67 -9.84 45.12 18.99
C PRO A 67 -8.85 43.96 19.20
N SER A 68 -8.57 43.64 20.47
CA SER A 68 -7.85 42.43 20.89
C SER A 68 -8.73 41.17 20.79
N PRO A 69 -8.14 39.98 20.55
CA PRO A 69 -8.85 38.71 20.58
C PRO A 69 -8.97 38.19 22.01
N ALA A 70 -10.21 37.99 22.48
CA ALA A 70 -10.50 37.21 23.68
C ALA A 70 -11.07 35.85 23.26
N GLY A 71 -10.30 34.79 23.49
CA GLY A 71 -10.67 33.41 23.22
C GLY A 71 -9.82 32.48 24.08
N THR A 72 -10.05 32.51 25.39
CA THR A 72 -9.47 31.56 26.35
C THR A 72 -9.98 30.16 26.02
N ARG A 73 -9.16 29.36 25.33
CA ARG A 73 -9.45 27.95 25.08
C ARG A 73 -9.04 27.17 26.33
N THR A 74 -10.01 26.93 27.21
CA THR A 74 -9.86 26.04 28.36
C THR A 74 -9.46 24.65 27.84
N SER A 75 -8.22 24.24 28.10
CA SER A 75 -7.74 22.88 27.90
C SER A 75 -8.44 21.97 28.92
N ILE A 76 -9.31 21.09 28.42
CA ILE A 76 -9.80 19.96 29.21
C ILE A 76 -8.68 18.92 29.23
N PRO A 77 -8.14 18.51 30.40
CA PRO A 77 -7.22 17.40 30.45
C PRO A 77 -7.97 16.10 30.12
N TYR A 78 -7.51 15.38 29.11
CA TYR A 78 -7.96 14.02 28.84
C TYR A 78 -7.62 13.13 30.04
N PRO A 79 -8.53 12.27 30.53
CA PRO A 79 -8.18 11.29 31.54
C PRO A 79 -7.20 10.26 30.95
N PRO A 80 -6.29 9.69 31.77
CA PRO A 80 -5.41 8.62 31.31
C PRO A 80 -6.25 7.41 30.89
N ALA A 81 -5.94 6.87 29.70
CA ALA A 81 -6.52 5.63 29.20
C ALA A 81 -6.17 4.50 30.19
N THR A 82 -7.17 4.10 30.99
CA THR A 82 -7.07 2.89 31.80
C THR A 82 -7.26 1.71 30.85
N LEU A 83 -6.17 1.06 30.47
CA LEU A 83 -6.20 -0.24 29.80
C LEU A 83 -6.85 -1.25 30.75
N ALA A 84 -8.06 -1.68 30.43
CA ALA A 84 -8.64 -2.86 31.07
C ALA A 84 -7.84 -4.10 30.61
N PRO A 85 -7.45 -5.01 31.51
CA PRO A 85 -6.78 -6.25 31.11
C PRO A 85 -7.73 -7.14 30.32
N PHE A 86 -7.29 -7.62 29.16
CA PHE A 86 -7.97 -8.68 28.44
C PHE A 86 -8.05 -9.94 29.32
N PRO A 87 -9.21 -10.60 29.45
CA PRO A 87 -9.29 -11.88 30.14
C PRO A 87 -8.55 -12.94 29.31
N ALA A 88 -7.62 -13.65 29.96
CA ALA A 88 -6.90 -14.78 29.37
C ALA A 88 -7.88 -15.88 28.92
N PRO A 89 -7.59 -16.57 27.79
CA PRO A 89 -8.35 -17.74 27.42
C PRO A 89 -8.09 -18.88 28.41
N ASN A 90 -9.18 -19.47 28.88
CA ASN A 90 -9.20 -20.63 29.77
C ASN A 90 -8.90 -21.91 28.98
N GLU A 91 -7.65 -22.34 28.98
CA GLU A 91 -7.31 -23.68 28.49
C GLU A 91 -7.74 -24.74 29.51
N THR A 92 -8.84 -25.42 29.19
CA THR A 92 -9.15 -26.75 29.71
C THR A 92 -8.77 -27.72 28.60
N THR A 93 -7.69 -28.49 28.75
CA THR A 93 -7.49 -29.70 27.96
C THR A 93 -6.95 -30.82 28.83
N THR A 94 -7.75 -31.87 28.81
CA THR A 94 -7.72 -33.13 29.53
C THR A 94 -6.49 -33.96 29.15
N GLU A 95 -5.87 -34.50 30.19
CA GLU A 95 -4.83 -35.53 30.19
C GLU A 95 -5.32 -36.82 29.49
N ALA A 96 -4.56 -37.30 28.50
CA ALA A 96 -4.80 -38.60 27.86
C ALA A 96 -3.57 -39.50 28.03
N THR A 97 -3.77 -40.46 28.92
CA THR A 97 -2.88 -41.54 29.37
C THR A 97 -2.53 -42.55 28.26
N LEU A 98 -1.23 -42.88 28.16
CA LEU A 98 -0.68 -44.01 27.40
C LEU A 98 -1.18 -45.36 27.92
N PRO A 99 -1.20 -46.40 27.08
CA PRO A 99 -0.57 -47.62 27.57
C PRO A 99 0.40 -48.31 26.60
N SER A 100 1.39 -48.90 27.25
CA SER A 100 2.44 -49.81 26.79
C SER A 100 1.90 -51.20 26.42
N SER A 101 2.53 -51.86 25.45
CA SER A 101 2.58 -53.34 25.39
C SER A 101 3.89 -53.82 24.77
N ASN A 102 4.66 -54.57 25.57
CA ASN A 102 5.78 -55.43 25.19
C ASN A 102 5.27 -56.78 24.64
N GLU A 103 6.10 -57.46 23.85
CA GLU A 103 6.44 -58.92 23.85
C GLU A 103 7.17 -59.27 22.52
N THR A 104 7.96 -60.33 22.30
CA THR A 104 8.93 -61.17 23.04
C THR A 104 9.39 -62.24 22.01
N THR A 105 10.72 -62.44 21.86
CA THR A 105 11.47 -63.69 21.53
C THR A 105 11.06 -64.62 20.37
N THR A 106 12.02 -65.01 19.50
CA THR A 106 12.54 -66.41 19.38
C THR A 106 13.59 -66.52 18.25
N ALA A 107 14.71 -67.16 18.55
CA ALA A 107 15.79 -67.55 17.63
C ALA A 107 15.64 -69.02 17.17
N ALA A 108 16.14 -69.38 15.98
CA ALA A 108 16.88 -70.63 15.71
C ALA A 108 17.18 -70.93 14.20
N THR A 109 18.47 -71.17 13.92
CA THR A 109 19.06 -72.27 13.10
C THR A 109 19.11 -72.24 11.55
N VAL A 110 20.38 -72.31 11.07
CA VAL A 110 21.00 -72.51 9.71
C VAL A 110 20.74 -73.95 9.15
N PRO A 111 21.21 -74.43 7.95
CA PRO A 111 22.02 -73.83 6.85
C PRO A 111 21.55 -74.14 5.39
N GLY A 112 22.14 -73.47 4.39
CA GLY A 112 21.93 -73.78 2.97
C GLY A 112 22.90 -73.05 2.04
N SER A 113 23.94 -73.77 1.61
CA SER A 113 25.02 -73.31 0.74
C SER A 113 24.53 -73.07 -0.69
N SER A 114 24.80 -71.88 -1.26
CA SER A 114 24.83 -71.71 -2.71
C SER A 114 25.84 -70.62 -3.07
N ARG A 115 26.90 -71.02 -3.78
CA ARG A 115 27.95 -70.13 -4.29
C ARG A 115 27.34 -69.28 -5.41
N ILE A 116 27.10 -68.00 -5.14
CA ILE A 116 26.75 -67.04 -6.19
C ILE A 116 28.00 -66.25 -6.53
N SER A 117 28.35 -66.31 -7.81
CA SER A 117 29.52 -65.74 -8.45
C SER A 117 29.64 -64.24 -8.18
N THR A 118 30.78 -63.84 -7.62
CA THR A 118 31.14 -62.45 -7.35
C THR A 118 31.39 -61.72 -8.67
N ALA A 119 30.40 -61.00 -9.17
CA ALA A 119 30.61 -59.94 -10.14
C ALA A 119 30.81 -58.63 -9.36
N THR A 120 32.00 -58.05 -9.43
CA THR A 120 32.31 -56.75 -8.82
C THR A 120 31.41 -55.68 -9.44
N PRO A 121 30.54 -55.00 -8.67
CA PRO A 121 29.78 -53.88 -9.22
C PRO A 121 30.74 -52.74 -9.54
N ILE A 122 30.66 -52.24 -10.78
CA ILE A 122 31.32 -51.01 -11.20
C ILE A 122 30.73 -49.88 -10.33
N PRO A 123 31.53 -49.07 -9.61
CA PRO A 123 31.00 -47.95 -8.85
C PRO A 123 30.41 -46.95 -9.85
N THR A 124 29.08 -46.79 -9.82
CA THR A 124 28.39 -45.71 -10.52
C THR A 124 28.93 -44.37 -9.99
N PRO A 125 29.19 -43.37 -10.85
CA PRO A 125 29.53 -42.04 -10.38
C PRO A 125 28.38 -41.53 -9.52
N ILE A 126 28.68 -41.20 -8.26
CA ILE A 126 27.73 -40.55 -7.35
C ILE A 126 27.34 -39.24 -8.03
N PRO A 127 26.05 -38.98 -8.31
CA PRO A 127 25.64 -37.69 -8.84
C PRO A 127 26.04 -36.62 -7.82
N SER A 128 26.82 -35.64 -8.28
CA SER A 128 27.16 -34.45 -7.49
C SER A 128 25.87 -33.86 -6.93
N PRO A 129 25.81 -33.51 -5.63
CA PRO A 129 24.60 -32.91 -5.07
C PRO A 129 24.30 -31.65 -5.89
N SER A 130 23.11 -31.63 -6.49
CA SER A 130 22.56 -30.43 -7.10
C SER A 130 22.52 -29.34 -6.02
N PRO A 131 23.04 -28.13 -6.29
CA PRO A 131 23.02 -27.08 -5.29
C PRO A 131 21.57 -26.85 -4.87
N ALA A 132 21.30 -26.97 -3.57
CA ALA A 132 20.02 -26.57 -3.01
C ALA A 132 19.73 -25.12 -3.40
N PRO A 133 18.47 -24.73 -3.63
CA PRO A 133 18.15 -23.35 -3.90
C PRO A 133 18.62 -22.52 -2.70
N THR A 134 19.63 -21.68 -2.94
CA THR A 134 19.99 -20.61 -2.03
C THR A 134 18.82 -19.65 -2.04
N TYR A 135 17.97 -19.70 -1.01
CA TYR A 135 17.01 -18.63 -0.77
C TYR A 135 17.84 -17.43 -0.33
N GLU A 136 17.96 -16.43 -1.20
CA GLU A 136 18.54 -15.16 -0.80
C GLU A 136 17.69 -14.61 0.34
N VAL A 137 18.34 -14.37 1.48
CA VAL A 137 17.73 -13.63 2.57
C VAL A 137 17.47 -12.24 1.99
N LEU A 138 16.20 -11.88 1.82
CA LEU A 138 15.82 -10.54 1.39
C LEU A 138 16.28 -9.56 2.48
N GLU A 139 17.49 -9.02 2.36
CA GLU A 139 17.91 -7.90 3.17
C GLU A 139 16.95 -6.74 2.87
N LEU A 140 16.21 -6.29 3.88
CA LEU A 140 15.42 -5.05 3.82
C LEU A 140 16.41 -3.89 3.64
N ASN A 141 16.79 -3.63 2.39
CA ASN A 141 17.68 -2.54 2.05
C ASN A 141 16.92 -1.21 1.95
N ALA A 142 15.60 -1.26 1.84
CA ALA A 142 14.76 -0.07 1.80
C ALA A 142 14.34 0.37 3.21
N SER A 143 14.20 1.67 3.38
CA SER A 143 13.65 2.26 4.61
C SER A 143 12.80 3.48 4.30
N VAL A 144 11.83 3.75 5.18
CA VAL A 144 10.92 4.89 5.13
C VAL A 144 11.10 5.69 6.41
N MET A 145 11.49 6.95 6.26
CA MET A 145 11.58 7.93 7.34
C MET A 145 10.37 8.85 7.28
N ILE A 146 9.61 8.96 8.36
CA ILE A 146 8.43 9.82 8.48
C ILE A 146 8.61 10.70 9.70
N GLY A 147 8.80 12.00 9.48
CA GLY A 147 9.30 12.89 10.53
C GLY A 147 10.65 12.36 11.07
N ASP A 148 10.68 11.98 12.35
CA ASP A 148 11.86 11.42 13.02
C ASP A 148 11.83 9.87 13.13
N ALA A 149 10.76 9.22 12.69
CA ALA A 149 10.59 7.77 12.80
C ALA A 149 11.13 7.06 11.55
N LEU A 150 12.01 6.07 11.74
CA LEU A 150 12.64 5.30 10.67
C LEU A 150 12.16 3.84 10.71
N PHE A 151 11.63 3.37 9.60
CA PHE A 151 11.14 2.01 9.43
C PHE A 151 11.93 1.30 8.32
N PRO A 152 12.56 0.16 8.58
CA PRO A 152 12.92 -0.79 7.53
C PRO A 152 11.65 -1.19 6.77
N ALA A 153 11.74 -1.23 5.44
CA ALA A 153 10.57 -1.48 4.59
C ALA A 153 10.82 -2.56 3.55
N GLU A 154 9.85 -3.47 3.42
CA GLU A 154 9.68 -4.28 2.21
C GLU A 154 9.06 -3.43 1.10
N LEU A 155 9.37 -3.74 -0.16
CA LEU A 155 8.82 -3.02 -1.31
C LEU A 155 7.78 -3.86 -2.04
N ALA A 156 6.68 -3.21 -2.43
CA ALA A 156 5.69 -3.75 -3.35
C ALA A 156 5.60 -2.85 -4.59
N VAL A 157 6.40 -3.18 -5.62
CA VAL A 157 6.60 -2.35 -6.81
C VAL A 157 5.85 -2.89 -8.02
N ASN A 158 5.76 -4.21 -8.19
CA ASN A 158 5.00 -4.77 -9.31
C ASN A 158 3.56 -5.11 -8.89
N SER A 159 2.69 -5.33 -9.89
CA SER A 159 1.27 -5.59 -9.65
C SER A 159 1.00 -6.83 -8.80
N VAL A 160 1.85 -7.87 -8.90
CA VAL A 160 1.73 -9.12 -8.13
C VAL A 160 2.07 -8.88 -6.66
N GLU A 161 3.18 -8.19 -6.39
CA GLU A 161 3.58 -7.76 -5.06
C GLU A 161 2.51 -6.87 -4.42
N ARG A 162 2.01 -5.86 -5.15
CA ARG A 162 0.95 -4.97 -4.65
C ARG A 162 -0.36 -5.71 -4.33
N THR A 163 -0.73 -6.67 -5.17
CA THR A 163 -1.97 -7.46 -4.95
C THR A 163 -1.82 -8.45 -3.80
N THR A 164 -0.61 -8.96 -3.58
CA THR A 164 -0.31 -9.90 -2.50
C THR A 164 -0.15 -9.16 -1.18
N GLY A 165 0.68 -8.12 -1.14
CA GLY A 165 0.98 -7.32 0.03
C GLY A 165 1.36 -8.20 1.23
N LEU A 166 0.71 -7.93 2.37
CA LEU A 166 0.87 -8.69 3.62
C LEU A 166 -0.09 -9.90 3.75
N SER A 167 -0.70 -10.35 2.64
CA SER A 167 -1.61 -11.51 2.65
C SER A 167 -0.94 -12.78 3.18
N GLU A 168 -1.70 -13.57 3.93
CA GLU A 168 -1.30 -14.90 4.43
C GLU A 168 -0.07 -14.90 5.34
N ARG A 169 0.41 -13.73 5.79
CA ARG A 169 1.45 -13.61 6.82
C ARG A 169 0.85 -13.74 8.23
N ASP A 170 1.62 -14.22 9.19
CA ASP A 170 1.20 -14.33 10.60
C ASP A 170 1.31 -13.00 11.34
N GLY A 171 2.16 -12.09 10.85
CA GLY A 171 2.40 -10.78 11.41
C GLY A 171 3.39 -9.99 10.56
N LEU A 172 3.75 -8.81 11.08
CA LEU A 172 4.80 -7.94 10.59
C LEU A 172 5.70 -7.59 11.78
N GLU A 173 7.01 -7.54 11.59
CA GLU A 173 7.93 -7.22 12.69
C GLU A 173 7.67 -5.79 13.19
N PRO A 174 7.62 -5.54 14.52
CA PRO A 174 7.40 -4.21 15.05
C PRO A 174 8.45 -3.21 14.54
N GLY A 175 8.02 -1.99 14.21
CA GLY A 175 8.88 -0.96 13.64
C GLY A 175 9.34 -1.22 12.20
N THR A 176 8.72 -2.17 11.49
CA THR A 176 8.91 -2.39 10.05
C THR A 176 7.63 -2.12 9.27
N GLY A 177 7.73 -2.04 7.95
CA GLY A 177 6.56 -1.82 7.10
C GLY A 177 6.69 -2.38 5.70
N MET A 178 5.62 -2.21 4.93
CA MET A 178 5.62 -2.48 3.50
C MET A 178 5.24 -1.21 2.73
N LEU A 179 6.11 -0.77 1.83
CA LEU A 179 5.91 0.39 0.98
C LEU A 179 5.38 -0.04 -0.39
N PHE A 180 4.19 0.43 -0.73
CA PHE A 180 3.55 0.21 -2.02
C PHE A 180 3.81 1.38 -2.95
N ILE A 181 4.44 1.08 -4.09
CA ILE A 181 4.82 2.08 -5.09
C ILE A 181 4.02 1.81 -6.37
N PHE A 182 3.29 2.82 -6.83
CA PHE A 182 2.44 2.75 -8.01
C PHE A 182 3.11 3.44 -9.21
N GLU A 183 3.01 2.81 -10.37
CA GLU A 183 3.59 3.31 -11.64
C GLU A 183 2.98 4.65 -12.05
N ASP A 184 1.65 4.77 -11.95
CA ASP A 184 0.92 5.99 -12.32
C ASP A 184 0.86 7.04 -11.20
N ARG A 185 1.57 6.82 -10.08
CA ARG A 185 1.56 7.70 -8.89
C ARG A 185 0.15 8.03 -8.36
N GLU A 186 -0.80 7.12 -8.58
CA GLU A 186 -2.17 7.24 -8.09
C GLU A 186 -2.58 5.99 -7.33
N VAL A 187 -2.93 6.16 -6.05
CA VAL A 187 -3.45 5.10 -5.20
C VAL A 187 -4.97 5.00 -5.36
N SER A 188 -5.45 3.89 -5.91
CA SER A 188 -6.91 3.71 -6.09
C SER A 188 -7.62 3.31 -4.80
N SER A 189 -7.24 2.17 -4.22
CA SER A 189 -7.81 1.65 -2.96
C SER A 189 -7.10 0.40 -2.48
N PHE A 190 -7.16 0.14 -1.17
CA PHE A 190 -6.66 -1.07 -0.54
C PHE A 190 -7.78 -1.90 0.09
N TRP A 191 -7.45 -3.15 0.43
CA TRP A 191 -8.31 -4.11 1.10
C TRP A 191 -7.47 -5.00 2.02
N MET A 192 -8.11 -5.67 2.98
CA MET A 192 -7.41 -6.54 3.94
C MET A 192 -7.53 -8.03 3.59
N ARG A 193 -7.67 -8.37 2.30
CA ARG A 193 -7.95 -9.75 1.87
C ARG A 193 -6.82 -10.68 2.35
N LYS A 194 -7.17 -11.70 3.14
CA LYS A 194 -6.25 -12.72 3.70
C LYS A 194 -5.13 -12.17 4.61
N VAL A 195 -5.16 -10.90 5.00
CA VAL A 195 -4.29 -10.38 6.06
C VAL A 195 -4.80 -10.90 7.41
N ARG A 196 -3.91 -11.26 8.34
CA ARG A 196 -4.26 -11.93 9.61
C ARG A 196 -4.03 -11.08 10.87
N PHE A 197 -3.67 -9.81 10.69
CA PHE A 197 -3.37 -8.85 11.74
C PHE A 197 -3.82 -7.45 11.32
N ALA A 198 -4.03 -6.56 12.29
CA ALA A 198 -4.49 -5.21 12.02
C ALA A 198 -3.32 -4.31 11.59
N LEU A 199 -3.62 -3.32 10.74
CA LEU A 199 -2.63 -2.43 10.14
C LEU A 199 -3.00 -0.96 10.33
N ASP A 200 -2.00 -0.08 10.32
CA ASP A 200 -2.18 1.33 10.00
C ASP A 200 -1.78 1.55 8.53
N PHE A 201 -2.62 2.25 7.77
CA PHE A 201 -2.29 2.69 6.41
C PHE A 201 -1.86 4.15 6.44
N VAL A 202 -0.61 4.41 6.08
CA VAL A 202 -0.04 5.76 5.96
C VAL A 202 0.00 6.14 4.48
N TRP A 203 -0.87 7.05 4.10
CA TRP A 203 -1.02 7.49 2.71
C TRP A 203 -0.09 8.67 2.43
N ILE A 204 0.71 8.59 1.38
CA ILE A 204 1.79 9.55 1.10
C ILE A 204 1.59 10.15 -0.30
N SER A 205 1.66 11.47 -0.39
CA SER A 205 1.57 12.20 -1.67
C SER A 205 2.84 12.07 -2.51
N GLU A 206 2.74 12.45 -3.78
CA GLU A 206 3.90 12.63 -4.66
C GLU A 206 4.88 13.69 -4.13
N ASP A 207 4.39 14.73 -3.44
CA ASP A 207 5.22 15.75 -2.75
C ASP A 207 5.87 15.25 -1.44
N CYS A 208 5.85 13.94 -1.19
CA CYS A 208 6.56 13.30 -0.07
C CYS A 208 6.09 13.78 1.31
N ARG A 209 4.77 13.81 1.47
CA ARG A 209 4.12 14.12 2.73
C ARG A 209 3.04 13.11 3.05
N VAL A 210 2.86 12.83 4.34
CA VAL A 210 1.68 12.09 4.80
C VAL A 210 0.44 12.93 4.54
N VAL A 211 -0.50 12.42 3.78
CA VAL A 211 -1.76 13.10 3.45
C VAL A 211 -2.95 12.57 4.23
N ASP A 212 -2.89 11.32 4.65
CA ASP A 212 -3.94 10.69 5.44
C ASP A 212 -3.37 9.49 6.21
N ILE A 213 -4.06 9.08 7.28
CA ILE A 213 -3.75 7.89 8.07
C ILE A 213 -5.05 7.15 8.35
N THR A 214 -5.18 5.94 7.81
CA THR A 214 -6.26 5.03 8.20
C THR A 214 -5.73 4.10 9.28
N ALA A 215 -5.95 4.47 10.54
CA ALA A 215 -5.42 3.72 11.67
C ALA A 215 -6.32 2.52 12.07
N ASN A 216 -5.69 1.49 12.63
CA ASN A 216 -6.32 0.30 13.22
C ASN A 216 -7.28 -0.41 12.25
N VAL A 217 -6.87 -0.55 11.00
CA VAL A 217 -7.62 -1.28 9.98
C VAL A 217 -7.75 -2.74 10.41
N PRO A 218 -8.97 -3.25 10.66
CA PRO A 218 -9.14 -4.61 11.16
C PRO A 218 -8.91 -5.62 10.06
N PHE A 219 -8.32 -6.76 10.41
CA PHE A 219 -8.27 -7.91 9.53
C PHE A 219 -9.66 -8.57 9.41
N PRO A 220 -9.97 -9.28 8.29
CA PRO A 220 -11.27 -9.88 8.08
C PRO A 220 -11.55 -11.01 9.07
N LYS A 221 -12.82 -11.17 9.45
CA LYS A 221 -13.23 -12.35 10.23
C LYS A 221 -13.04 -13.62 9.41
N PRO A 222 -12.72 -14.77 10.03
CA PRO A 222 -12.66 -16.04 9.32
C PRO A 222 -13.95 -16.30 8.53
N GLY A 223 -13.81 -16.69 7.26
CA GLY A 223 -14.93 -16.96 6.37
C GLY A 223 -15.61 -15.73 5.76
N THR A 224 -15.05 -14.52 5.91
CA THR A 224 -15.54 -13.33 5.19
C THR A 224 -15.28 -13.48 3.69
N ASP A 225 -16.33 -13.39 2.88
CA ASP A 225 -16.23 -13.41 1.42
C ASP A 225 -15.50 -12.16 0.90
N THR A 226 -14.80 -12.31 -0.23
CA THR A 226 -14.03 -11.19 -0.82
C THR A 226 -14.92 -10.02 -1.25
N SER A 227 -16.18 -10.29 -1.64
CA SER A 227 -17.15 -9.25 -2.00
C SER A 227 -17.58 -8.36 -0.84
N ASP A 228 -17.41 -8.83 0.39
CA ASP A 228 -17.89 -8.15 1.60
C ASP A 228 -16.76 -7.37 2.29
N LEU A 229 -15.54 -7.43 1.74
CA LEU A 229 -14.39 -6.73 2.27
C LEU A 229 -14.52 -5.22 2.04
N PRO A 230 -14.32 -4.39 3.08
CA PRO A 230 -14.21 -2.96 2.91
C PRO A 230 -13.05 -2.59 2.00
N SER A 231 -13.25 -1.52 1.23
CA SER A 231 -12.24 -0.90 0.40
C SER A 231 -11.84 0.44 1.03
N TYR A 232 -10.55 0.60 1.32
CA TYR A 232 -9.99 1.76 1.99
C TYR A 232 -9.35 2.68 0.95
N ARG A 233 -9.59 4.00 1.10
CA ARG A 233 -9.08 5.03 0.19
C ARG A 233 -8.58 6.21 1.01
N PRO A 234 -7.51 6.89 0.57
CA PRO A 234 -7.10 8.13 1.19
C PRO A 234 -8.15 9.22 0.95
N SER A 235 -8.28 10.14 1.89
CA SER A 235 -9.13 11.33 1.78
C SER A 235 -8.56 12.42 0.85
N ALA A 236 -7.30 12.28 0.44
CA ALA A 236 -6.59 13.17 -0.47
C ALA A 236 -5.75 12.36 -1.48
N ALA A 237 -5.25 13.03 -2.52
CA ALA A 237 -4.41 12.38 -3.54
C ALA A 237 -3.14 11.80 -2.89
N ALA A 238 -2.93 10.50 -3.07
CA ALA A 238 -1.75 9.78 -2.60
C ALA A 238 -1.11 9.04 -3.78
N ALA A 239 0.22 8.99 -3.77
CA ALA A 239 1.04 8.27 -4.74
C ALA A 239 1.64 6.98 -4.17
N TYR A 240 1.70 6.88 -2.84
CA TYR A 240 2.22 5.72 -2.13
C TYR A 240 1.32 5.37 -0.94
N ASN A 241 1.36 4.10 -0.55
CA ASN A 241 0.80 3.62 0.72
C ASN A 241 1.89 2.92 1.50
N PHE A 242 2.03 3.21 2.78
CA PHE A 242 2.95 2.53 3.68
C PHE A 242 2.14 1.83 4.78
N GLU A 243 2.21 0.51 4.80
CA GLU A 243 1.51 -0.32 5.79
C GLU A 243 2.45 -0.67 6.94
N ILE A 244 2.02 -0.38 8.17
CA ILE A 244 2.73 -0.70 9.43
C ILE A 244 1.75 -1.37 10.40
N ASN A 245 2.23 -1.89 11.53
CA ASN A 245 1.34 -2.53 12.49
C ASN A 245 0.33 -1.52 13.06
N ALA A 246 -0.89 -2.01 13.35
CA ALA A 246 -1.92 -1.16 13.93
C ALA A 246 -1.47 -0.49 15.23
N GLY A 247 -1.67 0.83 15.30
CA GLY A 247 -1.30 1.66 16.44
C GLY A 247 0.11 2.27 16.35
N GLU A 248 0.99 1.76 15.49
CA GLU A 248 2.36 2.26 15.36
C GLU A 248 2.38 3.71 14.86
N ALA A 249 1.45 4.13 14.01
CA ALA A 249 1.39 5.53 13.58
C ALA A 249 1.22 6.48 14.77
N SER A 250 0.38 6.10 15.74
CA SER A 250 0.20 6.88 16.96
C SER A 250 1.39 6.76 17.91
N GLU A 251 2.00 5.58 18.02
CA GLU A 251 3.14 5.30 18.90
C GLU A 251 4.38 6.12 18.51
N PHE A 252 4.69 6.12 17.21
CA PHE A 252 5.81 6.88 16.64
C PHE A 252 5.47 8.36 16.41
N GLY A 253 4.24 8.78 16.70
CA GLY A 253 3.82 10.17 16.62
C GLY A 253 3.66 10.72 15.20
N ILE A 254 3.41 9.84 14.22
CA ILE A 254 3.21 10.16 12.81
C ILE A 254 1.90 10.94 12.62
N ARG A 255 1.95 12.00 11.82
CA ARG A 255 0.83 12.91 11.57
C ARG A 255 0.72 13.28 10.11
N VAL A 256 -0.49 13.63 9.70
CA VAL A 256 -0.75 14.28 8.41
C VAL A 256 0.09 15.57 8.32
N GLY A 257 0.81 15.70 7.22
CA GLY A 257 1.74 16.80 6.92
C GLY A 257 3.22 16.47 7.15
N ASP A 258 3.53 15.38 7.86
CA ASP A 258 4.91 14.96 8.12
C ASP A 258 5.65 14.70 6.81
N ALA A 259 6.91 15.12 6.77
CA ALA A 259 7.79 14.87 5.64
C ALA A 259 8.18 13.40 5.60
N VAL A 260 8.24 12.85 4.39
CA VAL A 260 8.60 11.46 4.15
C VAL A 260 9.85 11.40 3.29
N ARG A 261 10.77 10.51 3.64
CA ARG A 261 11.93 10.15 2.84
C ARG A 261 12.04 8.64 2.72
N PHE A 262 12.40 8.15 1.55
CA PHE A 262 12.76 6.78 1.27
C PHE A 262 14.27 6.69 1.07
N SER A 263 14.83 5.53 1.37
CA SER A 263 16.25 5.25 1.13
C SER A 263 16.40 3.79 0.75
N GLY A 264 17.38 3.46 -0.09
CA GLY A 264 17.58 2.09 -0.57
C GLY A 264 16.51 1.59 -1.55
N ILE A 265 15.82 2.51 -2.22
CA ILE A 265 14.92 2.19 -3.32
C ILE A 265 15.75 1.91 -4.58
N PRO A 266 15.50 0.80 -5.31
CA PRO A 266 16.23 0.53 -6.54
C PRO A 266 15.98 1.59 -7.63
N ASP A 267 17.03 1.98 -8.35
CA ASP A 267 16.99 3.04 -9.39
C ASP A 267 15.91 2.83 -10.47
N HIS A 268 15.52 1.58 -10.74
CA HIS A 268 14.53 1.25 -11.76
C HIS A 268 13.07 1.51 -11.33
N VAL A 269 12.84 1.86 -10.05
CA VAL A 269 11.51 2.16 -9.50
C VAL A 269 11.08 3.63 -9.77
N GLY A 270 11.99 4.43 -10.34
CA GLY A 270 11.74 5.83 -10.75
C GLY A 270 11.93 6.84 -9.63
N ASP A 271 11.61 8.10 -9.91
CA ASP A 271 11.79 9.23 -8.97
C ASP A 271 10.87 9.06 -7.76
N THR A 272 11.43 8.76 -6.59
CA THR A 272 10.68 8.61 -5.34
C THR A 272 11.05 9.69 -4.32
N CYS A 273 10.55 9.58 -3.09
CA CYS A 273 10.76 10.56 -2.04
C CYS A 273 12.18 10.51 -1.47
N GLU A 274 13.18 11.02 -2.16
CA GLU A 274 14.58 11.06 -1.69
C GLU A 274 14.94 12.25 -0.79
#